data_AF-A0A2H6NB12-F1
#
_entry.id   AF-A0A2H6NB12-F1
#
_cell.length_a   1.000
_cell.length_b   1.000
_cell.length_c   1.000
_cell.angle_alpha   90.00
_cell.angle_beta   90.00
_cell.angle_gamma   90.00
#
_symmetry.space_group_name_H-M   'P 1'
#
loop_
_entity.id
_entity.type
_entity.pdbx_description
1 polymer ?
#
loop_
_entity_poly.entity_id
_entity_poly.type
_entity_poly.pdbx_seq_one_letter_code
_entity_poly.pdbx_strand_id
1 'polypeptide(L)'
;GGKKALTLVFPILLFIYLFCSFVCPSFSLSARESLAAMPLYEGLGSGGEKTAVVIDLGAAFTKCGFAGETGPRCVIPSEVKKPGVSKPIRVVQYNINTEELYSYLKEFIHMLYFRHLLVNPRDRRVVIVESVLCPSHFRETLTKVLFKYFEVPSVLFAPSHLMALLTLGINSAMVLDCGYTESLVLPIYEGIPVLSCWGALPLGGKAIHKELEYQLLEQSTVAPVSTV
;
A
#
# COMPACT_ATOMS: atom_id res chain seq x y z
N GLY A 1 -28.60 -20.04 -6.86
CA GLY A 1 -27.37 -19.97 -7.67
C GLY A 1 -27.59 -18.96 -8.78
N GLY A 2 -26.69 -18.06 -9.13
CA GLY A 2 -25.27 -17.92 -8.83
C GLY A 2 -24.65 -17.20 -10.03
N LYS A 3 -23.70 -16.28 -9.77
CA LYS A 3 -22.85 -15.55 -10.72
C LYS A 3 -23.39 -14.21 -11.27
N LYS A 4 -23.15 -13.14 -10.49
CA LYS A 4 -22.85 -11.78 -10.99
C LYS A 4 -21.75 -11.18 -10.11
N ALA A 5 -20.51 -11.57 -10.37
CA ALA A 5 -19.33 -11.01 -9.73
C ALA A 5 -18.11 -11.31 -10.60
N LEU A 6 -17.97 -10.64 -11.76
CA LEU A 6 -16.71 -10.62 -12.53
C LEU A 6 -16.75 -9.54 -13.62
N THR A 7 -16.74 -8.26 -13.25
CA THR A 7 -16.53 -7.16 -14.22
C THR A 7 -15.83 -5.96 -13.56
N LEU A 8 -14.79 -6.23 -12.77
CA LEU A 8 -13.96 -5.24 -12.08
C LEU A 8 -12.46 -5.53 -12.30
N VAL A 9 -12.06 -5.82 -13.54
CA VAL A 9 -10.65 -6.11 -13.87
C VAL A 9 -10.12 -5.24 -15.03
N PHE A 10 -10.93 -4.35 -15.60
CA PHE A 10 -10.57 -3.68 -16.86
C PHE A 10 -10.07 -2.21 -16.83
N PRO A 11 -9.97 -1.46 -15.71
CA PRO A 11 -9.31 -0.14 -15.74
C PRO A 11 -7.89 -0.11 -15.13
N ILE A 12 -7.31 -1.27 -14.79
CA ILE A 12 -5.91 -1.37 -14.33
C ILE A 12 -4.92 -1.13 -15.49
N LEU A 13 -5.39 -1.27 -16.75
CA LEU A 13 -4.56 -1.23 -17.95
C LEU A 13 -3.97 0.16 -18.29
N LEU A 14 -4.60 1.25 -17.85
CA LEU A 14 -4.15 2.61 -18.18
C LEU A 14 -3.30 3.24 -17.06
N PHE A 15 -2.95 2.45 -16.05
CA PHE A 15 -2.56 2.94 -14.73
C PHE A 15 -1.06 3.27 -14.59
N ILE A 16 -0.21 2.87 -15.55
CA ILE A 16 1.25 3.06 -15.45
C ILE A 16 1.83 3.81 -16.66
N TYR A 17 1.18 3.71 -17.82
CA TYR A 17 1.58 4.49 -18.99
C TYR A 17 1.46 6.00 -18.77
N LEU A 18 0.41 6.47 -18.07
CA LEU A 18 0.22 7.90 -17.83
C LEU A 18 1.13 8.46 -16.73
N PHE A 19 1.51 7.63 -15.73
CA PHE A 19 2.38 8.05 -14.63
C PHE A 19 3.85 8.18 -15.07
N CYS A 20 4.28 7.37 -16.06
CA CYS A 20 5.62 7.48 -16.67
C CYS A 20 5.74 8.76 -17.52
N SER A 21 4.67 9.21 -18.19
CA SER A 21 4.67 10.47 -18.95
C SER A 21 4.73 11.73 -18.07
N PHE A 22 4.27 11.68 -16.82
CA PHE A 22 4.27 12.85 -15.93
C PHE A 22 5.64 13.12 -15.26
N VAL A 23 6.54 12.12 -15.22
CA VAL A 23 7.86 12.24 -14.59
C VAL A 23 8.95 12.68 -15.59
N CYS A 24 8.65 12.78 -16.89
CA CYS A 24 9.57 13.23 -17.93
C CYS A 24 8.98 14.39 -18.77
N PRO A 25 9.41 15.65 -18.62
CA PRO A 25 8.74 16.83 -19.18
C PRO A 25 9.11 17.13 -20.64
N SER A 26 9.42 16.13 -21.47
CA SER A 26 10.00 16.35 -22.80
C SER A 26 9.25 15.65 -23.93
N PHE A 27 7.91 15.61 -23.91
CA PHE A 27 7.17 15.09 -25.06
C PHE A 27 5.96 15.94 -25.42
N SER A 28 6.07 16.55 -26.60
CA SER A 28 5.11 17.45 -27.24
C SER A 28 3.74 16.79 -27.49
N LEU A 29 2.71 17.63 -27.41
CA LEU A 29 1.27 17.38 -27.40
C LEU A 29 0.65 16.66 -28.63
N SER A 30 1.44 16.06 -29.52
CA SER A 30 0.97 15.69 -30.87
C SER A 30 0.61 14.21 -31.10
N ALA A 31 0.77 13.31 -30.13
CA ALA A 31 0.60 11.87 -30.37
C ALA A 31 -0.67 11.27 -29.76
N ARG A 32 -1.82 11.96 -29.91
CA ARG A 32 -3.11 11.50 -29.37
C ARG A 32 -3.91 10.54 -30.27
N GLU A 33 -3.43 10.19 -31.48
CA GLU A 33 -4.26 9.49 -32.48
C GLU A 33 -3.76 8.14 -33.01
N SER A 34 -2.76 7.48 -32.40
CA SER A 34 -2.33 6.15 -32.87
C SER A 34 -2.07 5.17 -31.73
N LEU A 35 -3.13 4.66 -31.09
CA LEU A 35 -3.02 3.62 -30.04
C LEU A 35 -3.98 2.44 -30.25
N ALA A 36 -4.31 2.13 -31.49
CA ALA A 36 -4.91 0.85 -31.87
C ALA A 36 -3.84 -0.03 -32.51
N ALA A 37 -3.18 -0.84 -31.67
CA ALA A 37 -2.29 -1.98 -31.94
C ALA A 37 -0.93 -1.81 -31.28
N MET A 38 -0.72 -2.42 -30.11
CA MET A 38 0.59 -3.00 -29.77
C MET A 38 0.43 -4.26 -28.90
N PRO A 39 1.27 -5.27 -29.13
CA PRO A 39 0.98 -6.66 -28.83
C PRO A 39 1.57 -7.12 -27.49
N LEU A 40 1.09 -8.27 -27.05
CA LEU A 40 1.68 -9.10 -26.01
C LEU A 40 3.17 -9.41 -26.31
N TYR A 41 4.01 -9.20 -25.29
CA TYR A 41 5.37 -9.72 -25.12
C TYR A 41 6.46 -9.19 -26.06
N GLU A 42 7.24 -8.21 -25.59
CA GLU A 42 8.62 -7.98 -26.07
C GLU A 42 9.60 -8.08 -24.90
N GLY A 43 10.38 -9.17 -24.91
CA GLY A 43 11.68 -9.21 -24.28
C GLY A 43 12.72 -8.50 -25.16
N LEU A 44 13.75 -7.94 -24.52
CA LEU A 44 15.00 -7.44 -25.12
C LEU A 44 14.87 -6.22 -26.05
N GLY A 45 14.62 -5.06 -25.44
CA GLY A 45 14.90 -3.74 -26.02
C GLY A 45 15.81 -2.92 -25.09
N SER A 46 16.95 -2.47 -25.60
CA SER A 46 17.93 -1.63 -24.92
C SER A 46 17.32 -0.30 -24.46
N GLY A 47 17.24 -0.10 -23.13
CA GLY A 47 16.65 1.09 -22.49
C GLY A 47 16.25 0.80 -21.04
N GLY A 48 17.23 0.49 -20.20
CA GLY A 48 17.05 -0.19 -18.91
C GLY A 48 16.41 0.62 -17.78
N GLU A 49 15.08 0.78 -17.80
CA GLU A 49 14.34 1.12 -16.58
C GLU A 49 13.92 -0.15 -15.84
N LYS A 50 14.61 -0.45 -14.74
CA LYS A 50 14.20 -1.49 -13.80
C LYS A 50 12.86 -1.05 -13.17
N THR A 51 11.83 -1.89 -13.30
CA THR A 51 10.49 -1.63 -12.74
C THR A 51 10.56 -1.26 -11.26
N ALA A 52 9.83 -0.21 -10.88
CA ALA A 52 9.76 0.28 -9.51
C ALA A 52 9.03 -0.72 -8.60
N VAL A 53 9.39 -0.74 -7.32
CA VAL A 53 8.70 -1.53 -6.29
C VAL A 53 7.62 -0.66 -5.66
N VAL A 54 6.40 -1.18 -5.55
CA VAL A 54 5.27 -0.50 -4.90
C VAL A 54 5.01 -1.19 -3.56
N ILE A 55 5.00 -0.41 -2.47
CA ILE A 55 4.74 -0.88 -1.11
C ILE A 55 3.59 -0.07 -0.53
N ASP A 56 2.48 -0.73 -0.25
CA ASP A 56 1.33 -0.17 0.45
C ASP A 56 1.41 -0.57 1.93
N LEU A 57 1.81 0.37 2.78
CA LEU A 57 2.03 0.15 4.22
C LEU A 57 0.74 0.40 5.00
N GLY A 58 -0.08 -0.63 5.15
CA GLY A 58 -1.27 -0.59 6.00
C GLY A 58 -0.99 -1.01 7.44
N ALA A 59 -1.85 -0.56 8.37
CA ALA A 59 -1.71 -0.87 9.80
C ALA A 59 -1.92 -2.35 10.16
N ALA A 60 -2.69 -3.09 9.35
CA ALA A 60 -2.93 -4.53 9.54
C ALA A 60 -2.23 -5.39 8.48
N PHE A 61 -2.31 -4.95 7.22
CA PHE A 61 -1.71 -5.66 6.10
C PHE A 61 -0.86 -4.70 5.27
N THR A 62 0.26 -5.20 4.80
CA THR A 62 1.11 -4.55 3.81
C THR A 62 0.99 -5.30 2.50
N LYS A 63 0.77 -4.56 1.41
CA LYS A 63 0.76 -5.11 0.06
C LYS A 63 2.02 -4.68 -0.65
N CYS A 64 2.60 -5.56 -1.45
CA CYS A 64 3.77 -5.21 -2.24
C CYS A 64 3.76 -5.91 -3.60
N GLY A 65 4.29 -5.23 -4.62
CA GLY A 65 4.45 -5.76 -5.97
C GLY A 65 5.35 -4.86 -6.81
N PHE A 66 5.41 -5.16 -8.11
CA PHE A 66 6.13 -4.32 -9.06
C PHE A 66 5.17 -3.40 -9.81
N ALA A 67 5.64 -2.18 -10.09
CA ALA A 67 5.00 -1.32 -11.07
C ALA A 67 5.02 -2.03 -12.44
N GLY A 68 3.85 -2.24 -12.99
CA GLY A 68 3.60 -2.91 -14.29
C GLY A 68 2.67 -4.10 -14.12
N GLU A 69 2.56 -4.64 -12.91
CA GLU A 69 1.78 -5.83 -12.64
C GLU A 69 0.32 -5.50 -12.33
N THR A 70 -0.58 -6.42 -12.68
CA THR A 70 -2.04 -6.26 -12.52
C THR A 70 -2.49 -6.27 -11.06
N GLY A 71 -1.63 -6.67 -10.14
CA GLY A 71 -1.95 -6.78 -8.72
C GLY A 71 -0.69 -6.96 -7.86
N PRO A 72 -0.83 -6.90 -6.53
CA PRO A 72 0.30 -7.11 -5.64
C PRO A 72 0.78 -8.56 -5.71
N ARG A 73 2.10 -8.78 -5.68
CA ARG A 73 2.69 -10.11 -5.57
C ARG A 73 2.47 -10.73 -4.20
N CYS A 74 2.50 -9.90 -3.15
CA CYS A 74 2.28 -10.37 -1.81
C CYS A 74 1.39 -9.42 -1.01
N VAL A 75 0.58 -10.03 -0.14
CA VAL A 75 -0.18 -9.35 0.90
C VAL A 75 0.19 -10.06 2.19
N ILE A 76 0.86 -9.34 3.09
CA ILE A 76 1.40 -9.88 4.34
C ILE A 76 0.85 -9.10 5.53
N PRO A 77 0.66 -9.74 6.69
CA PRO A 77 0.35 -8.99 7.90
C PRO A 77 1.51 -8.05 8.23
N SER A 78 1.19 -6.82 8.65
CA SER A 78 2.15 -5.78 9.02
C SER A 78 2.74 -6.03 10.42
N GLU A 79 3.33 -7.21 10.58
CA GLU A 79 3.79 -7.76 11.85
C GLU A 79 5.20 -8.35 11.73
N VAL A 80 6.00 -8.18 12.78
CA VAL A 80 7.35 -8.74 12.92
C VAL A 80 7.37 -9.70 14.11
N LYS A 81 7.95 -10.89 13.89
CA LYS A 81 8.13 -11.92 14.92
C LYS A 81 9.55 -11.85 15.45
N LYS A 82 9.73 -11.35 16.67
CA LYS A 82 11.02 -11.38 17.35
C LYS A 82 11.22 -12.69 18.12
N PRO A 83 12.42 -13.28 18.10
CA PRO A 83 12.73 -14.44 18.93
C PRO A 83 12.60 -14.03 20.41
N GLY A 84 11.80 -14.79 21.18
CA GLY A 84 11.56 -14.53 22.61
C GLY A 84 10.26 -13.78 22.93
N VAL A 85 9.51 -13.30 21.93
CA VAL A 85 8.17 -12.71 22.14
C VAL A 85 7.11 -13.66 21.59
N SER A 86 6.15 -14.07 22.42
CA SER A 86 5.10 -15.02 22.02
C SER A 86 4.08 -14.41 21.06
N LYS A 87 3.85 -13.10 21.14
CA LYS A 87 2.91 -12.37 20.29
C LYS A 87 3.65 -11.59 19.19
N PRO A 88 3.17 -11.63 17.93
CA PRO A 88 3.73 -10.82 16.86
C PRO A 88 3.56 -9.33 17.18
N ILE A 89 4.59 -8.53 16.90
CA ILE A 89 4.59 -7.09 17.13
C ILE A 89 4.19 -6.39 15.84
N ARG A 90 3.20 -5.50 15.90
CA ARG A 90 2.78 -4.70 14.74
C ARG A 90 3.83 -3.64 14.41
N VAL A 91 4.12 -3.48 13.13
CA VAL A 91 5.19 -2.58 12.65
C VAL A 91 4.73 -1.13 12.60
N VAL A 92 3.48 -0.90 12.21
CA VAL A 92 2.89 0.43 12.11
C VAL A 92 2.37 0.85 13.48
N GLN A 93 3.25 1.45 14.27
CA GLN A 93 2.94 2.04 15.56
C GLN A 93 3.49 3.47 15.60
N TYR A 94 2.68 4.41 16.09
CA TYR A 94 2.98 5.84 16.01
C TYR A 94 3.52 6.45 17.31
N ASN A 95 3.48 5.72 18.43
CA ASN A 95 3.88 6.19 19.76
C ASN A 95 5.04 5.38 20.34
N ILE A 96 6.12 5.22 19.57
CA ILE A 96 7.34 4.50 19.97
C ILE A 96 8.55 5.39 19.77
N ASN A 97 9.62 5.13 20.53
CA ASN A 97 10.95 5.65 20.27
C ASN A 97 11.43 5.39 18.83
N THR A 98 12.16 6.36 18.28
CA THR A 98 12.74 6.32 16.92
C THR A 98 13.61 5.10 16.65
N GLU A 99 14.43 4.71 17.61
CA GLU A 99 15.41 3.63 17.45
C GLU A 99 14.75 2.25 17.36
N GLU A 100 13.71 2.03 18.17
CA GLU A 100 12.92 0.80 18.11
C GLU A 100 12.12 0.72 16.81
N LEU A 101 11.49 1.83 16.41
CA LEU A 101 10.76 1.91 15.14
C LEU A 101 11.70 1.64 13.95
N TYR A 102 12.93 2.16 13.99
CA TYR A 102 13.95 1.90 12.99
C TYR A 102 14.30 0.40 12.90
N SER A 103 14.46 -0.26 14.05
CA SER A 103 14.71 -1.70 14.14
C SER A 103 13.57 -2.52 13.53
N TYR A 104 12.31 -2.20 13.88
CA TYR A 104 11.13 -2.89 13.36
C TYR A 104 10.96 -2.72 11.85
N LEU A 105 11.11 -1.49 11.33
CA LEU A 105 11.00 -1.21 9.90
C LEU A 105 12.10 -1.89 9.10
N LYS A 106 13.34 -1.92 9.62
CA LYS A 106 14.45 -2.63 8.99
C LYS A 106 14.16 -4.12 8.83
N GLU A 107 13.74 -4.77 9.91
CA GLU A 107 13.44 -6.21 9.91
C GLU A 107 12.26 -6.54 8.97
N PHE A 108 11.22 -5.71 8.99
CA PHE A 108 10.05 -5.86 8.14
C PHE A 108 10.37 -5.70 6.65
N ILE A 109 11.08 -4.63 6.27
CA ILE A 109 11.45 -4.37 4.87
C ILE A 109 12.43 -5.44 4.37
N HIS A 110 13.35 -5.90 5.22
CA HIS A 110 14.25 -7.00 4.89
C HIS A 110 13.45 -8.27 4.55
N MET A 111 12.46 -8.63 5.37
CA MET A 111 11.58 -9.75 5.08
C MET A 111 10.82 -9.57 3.77
N LEU A 112 10.30 -8.36 3.51
CA LEU A 112 9.55 -8.03 2.29
C LEU A 112 10.42 -8.20 1.02
N TYR A 113 11.64 -7.67 0.99
CA TYR A 113 12.53 -7.80 -0.17
C TYR A 113 13.07 -9.22 -0.37
N PHE A 114 13.60 -9.84 0.69
CA PHE A 114 14.32 -11.11 0.57
C PHE A 114 13.41 -12.34 0.55
N ARG A 115 12.20 -12.27 1.13
CA ARG A 115 11.26 -13.41 1.15
C ARG A 115 10.22 -13.33 0.03
N HIS A 116 9.73 -12.13 -0.29
CA HIS A 116 8.61 -11.97 -1.23
C HIS A 116 9.02 -11.45 -2.59
N LEU A 117 9.82 -10.37 -2.65
CA LEU A 117 10.19 -9.77 -3.93
C LEU A 117 11.38 -10.45 -4.61
N LEU A 118 12.27 -11.08 -3.85
CA LEU A 118 13.50 -11.75 -4.32
C LEU A 118 14.38 -10.83 -5.18
N VAL A 119 14.45 -9.56 -4.82
CA VAL A 119 15.10 -8.52 -5.62
C VAL A 119 15.92 -7.59 -4.74
N ASN A 120 17.02 -7.09 -5.28
CA ASN A 120 17.88 -6.13 -4.59
C ASN A 120 17.23 -4.72 -4.58
N PRO A 121 17.12 -4.07 -3.41
CA PRO A 121 16.51 -2.74 -3.29
C PRO A 121 17.37 -1.61 -3.89
N ARG A 122 18.70 -1.76 -3.94
CA ARG A 122 19.65 -0.76 -4.49
C ARG A 122 19.43 -0.44 -5.98
N ASP A 123 18.81 -1.36 -6.69
CA ASP A 123 18.69 -1.30 -8.14
C ASP A 123 17.39 -0.66 -8.62
N ARG A 124 16.41 -0.44 -7.73
CA ARG A 124 15.03 -0.09 -8.11
C ARG A 124 14.49 1.04 -7.28
N ARG A 125 13.69 1.89 -7.93
CA ARG A 125 12.96 2.97 -7.27
C ARG A 125 11.83 2.37 -6.42
N VAL A 126 11.51 3.01 -5.30
CA VAL A 126 10.45 2.54 -4.39
C VAL A 126 9.34 3.58 -4.32
N VAL A 127 8.10 3.14 -4.52
CA VAL A 127 6.89 3.93 -4.31
C VAL A 127 6.21 3.41 -3.06
N ILE A 128 6.03 4.27 -2.08
CA ILE A 128 5.36 3.98 -0.82
C ILE A 128 3.99 4.61 -0.87
N VAL A 129 2.96 3.76 -0.84
CA VAL A 129 1.59 4.20 -0.69
C VAL A 129 1.30 4.33 0.79
N GLU A 130 0.95 5.54 1.21
CA GLU A 130 0.63 5.85 2.60
C GLU A 130 -0.66 6.67 2.70
N SER A 131 -1.28 6.66 3.87
CA SER A 131 -2.41 7.52 4.19
C SER A 131 -1.95 8.97 4.40
N VAL A 132 -2.78 9.94 4.03
CA VAL A 132 -2.47 11.38 4.10
C VAL A 132 -2.18 11.85 5.53
N LEU A 133 -2.81 11.20 6.52
CA LEU A 133 -2.70 11.53 7.94
C LEU A 133 -1.51 10.83 8.64
N CYS A 134 -0.63 10.19 7.89
CA CYS A 134 0.53 9.52 8.44
C CYS A 134 1.47 10.53 9.16
N PRO A 135 1.86 10.29 10.42
CA PRO A 135 2.75 11.19 11.15
C PRO A 135 4.11 11.37 10.45
N SER A 136 4.60 12.61 10.41
CA SER A 136 5.91 12.95 9.83
C SER A 136 7.05 12.14 10.43
N HIS A 137 6.96 11.83 11.73
CA HIS A 137 7.93 11.01 12.45
C HIS A 137 8.13 9.61 11.83
N PHE A 138 7.03 8.98 11.41
CA PHE A 138 7.06 7.66 10.80
C PHE A 138 7.70 7.73 9.41
N ARG A 139 7.33 8.74 8.62
CA ARG A 139 7.88 9.01 7.28
C ARG A 139 9.38 9.26 7.30
N GLU A 140 9.86 10.05 8.26
CA GLU A 140 11.29 10.31 8.44
C GLU A 140 12.06 9.04 8.79
N THR A 141 11.52 8.21 9.68
CA THR A 141 12.18 6.95 10.09
C THR A 141 12.21 5.96 8.93
N LEU A 142 11.12 5.84 8.18
CA LEU A 142 11.05 5.00 6.98
C LEU A 142 12.04 5.45 5.91
N THR A 143 12.14 6.76 5.68
CA THR A 143 13.10 7.38 4.75
C THR A 143 14.54 7.09 5.20
N LYS A 144 14.84 7.20 6.50
CA LYS A 144 16.16 6.87 7.06
C LYS A 144 16.51 5.40 6.81
N VAL A 145 15.58 4.47 7.04
CA VAL A 145 15.82 3.03 6.80
C VAL A 145 16.09 2.76 5.31
N LEU A 146 15.28 3.33 4.42
CA LEU A 146 15.41 3.09 2.97
C LEU A 146 16.70 3.67 2.38
N PHE A 147 17.08 4.89 2.75
CA PHE A 147 18.29 5.50 2.21
C PHE A 147 19.57 5.05 2.93
N LYS A 148 19.57 4.94 4.27
CA LYS A 148 20.80 4.61 5.02
C LYS A 148 21.14 3.13 5.02
N TYR A 149 20.14 2.24 5.10
CA TYR A 149 20.38 0.80 5.21
C TYR A 149 20.23 0.08 3.86
N PHE A 150 19.18 0.39 3.11
CA PHE A 150 18.92 -0.27 1.82
C PHE A 150 19.51 0.47 0.61
N GLU A 151 19.95 1.72 0.77
CA GLU A 151 20.59 2.54 -0.26
C GLU A 151 19.78 2.56 -1.57
N VAL A 152 18.48 2.79 -1.46
CA VAL A 152 17.59 2.86 -2.62
C VAL A 152 17.86 4.13 -3.45
N PRO A 153 17.74 4.10 -4.78
CA PRO A 153 18.04 5.24 -5.64
C PRO A 153 17.05 6.39 -5.46
N SER A 154 15.78 6.10 -5.23
CA SER A 154 14.74 7.11 -5.00
C SER A 154 13.54 6.53 -4.26
N VAL A 155 12.90 7.37 -3.44
CA VAL A 155 11.66 7.05 -2.73
C VAL A 155 10.59 8.07 -3.12
N LEU A 156 9.39 7.59 -3.45
CA LEU A 156 8.21 8.42 -3.67
C LEU A 156 7.14 8.07 -2.64
N PHE A 157 6.57 9.09 -1.99
CA PHE A 157 5.41 8.95 -1.12
C PHE A 157 4.14 9.33 -1.90
N ALA A 158 3.25 8.36 -2.08
CA ALA A 158 2.01 8.51 -2.83
C ALA A 158 0.80 8.39 -1.88
N PRO A 159 -0.13 9.36 -1.87
CA PRO A 159 -1.31 9.27 -1.03
C PRO A 159 -2.28 8.19 -1.55
N SER A 160 -2.73 7.30 -0.66
CA SER A 160 -3.64 6.17 -0.97
C SER A 160 -4.87 6.61 -1.78
N HIS A 161 -5.55 7.70 -1.38
CA HIS A 161 -6.76 8.21 -2.02
C HIS A 161 -6.54 8.61 -3.48
N LEU A 162 -5.39 9.23 -3.80
CA LEU A 162 -5.07 9.61 -5.17
C LEU A 162 -4.76 8.37 -6.00
N MET A 163 -4.03 7.40 -5.42
CA MET A 163 -3.77 6.14 -6.10
C MET A 163 -5.08 5.41 -6.42
N ALA A 164 -6.03 5.38 -5.49
CA ALA A 164 -7.37 4.82 -5.72
C ALA A 164 -8.13 5.55 -6.83
N LEU A 165 -8.13 6.89 -6.83
CA LEU A 165 -8.80 7.68 -7.87
C LEU A 165 -8.25 7.39 -9.26
N LEU A 166 -6.92 7.35 -9.38
CA LEU A 166 -6.25 7.06 -10.63
C LEU A 166 -6.70 5.70 -11.20
N THR A 167 -7.11 4.73 -10.36
CA THR A 167 -7.47 3.37 -10.85
C THR A 167 -8.79 3.38 -11.58
N LEU A 168 -9.61 4.39 -11.29
CA LEU A 168 -10.89 4.61 -11.94
C LEU A 168 -10.75 5.45 -13.22
N GLY A 169 -9.60 6.11 -13.43
CA GLY A 169 -9.37 7.00 -14.57
C GLY A 169 -10.27 8.24 -14.57
N ILE A 170 -10.73 8.65 -13.38
CA ILE A 170 -11.57 9.85 -13.19
C ILE A 170 -10.77 10.94 -12.48
N ASN A 171 -11.05 12.20 -12.80
CA ASN A 171 -10.31 13.32 -12.23
C ASN A 171 -10.91 13.83 -10.90
N SER A 172 -12.20 13.62 -10.70
CA SER A 172 -12.94 14.14 -9.56
C SER A 172 -13.77 13.03 -8.92
N ALA A 173 -13.55 12.76 -7.64
CA ALA A 173 -14.37 11.85 -6.84
C ALA A 173 -14.20 12.09 -5.34
N MET A 174 -15.18 11.63 -4.57
CA MET A 174 -15.03 11.49 -3.12
C MET A 174 -14.54 10.08 -2.81
N VAL A 175 -13.37 9.97 -2.19
CA VAL A 175 -12.77 8.68 -1.83
C VAL A 175 -12.99 8.43 -0.34
N LEU A 176 -13.60 7.29 -0.01
CA LEU A 176 -13.71 6.78 1.35
C LEU A 176 -12.81 5.55 1.48
N ASP A 177 -11.74 5.67 2.26
CA ASP A 177 -10.80 4.61 2.59
C ASP A 177 -11.13 4.05 3.98
N CYS A 178 -11.70 2.84 4.03
CA CYS A 178 -12.02 2.14 5.28
C CYS A 178 -10.84 1.26 5.71
N GLY A 179 -9.94 1.82 6.52
CA GLY A 179 -8.76 1.15 7.01
C GLY A 179 -8.98 0.28 8.25
N TYR A 180 -7.87 -0.25 8.80
CA TYR A 180 -7.91 -1.01 10.05
C TYR A 180 -8.05 -0.10 11.28
N THR A 181 -7.28 0.98 11.34
CA THR A 181 -7.26 1.90 12.49
C THR A 181 -8.37 2.94 12.43
N GLU A 182 -8.63 3.46 11.25
CA GLU A 182 -9.56 4.56 10.99
C GLU A 182 -10.17 4.43 9.60
N SER A 183 -11.31 5.09 9.39
CA SER A 183 -11.90 5.30 8.07
C SER A 183 -11.74 6.77 7.70
N LEU A 184 -11.13 7.04 6.55
CA LEU A 184 -10.79 8.37 6.07
C LEU A 184 -11.58 8.71 4.80
N VAL A 185 -12.24 9.86 4.80
CA VAL A 185 -12.89 10.46 3.64
C VAL A 185 -12.04 11.61 3.15
N LEU A 186 -11.69 11.58 1.86
CA LEU A 186 -10.99 12.66 1.19
C LEU A 186 -11.61 12.94 -0.19
N PRO A 187 -12.21 14.12 -0.39
CA PRO A 187 -12.62 14.55 -1.72
C PRO A 187 -11.42 14.97 -2.57
N ILE A 188 -11.43 14.55 -3.83
CA ILE A 188 -10.45 14.94 -4.85
C ILE A 188 -11.20 15.59 -6.00
N TYR A 189 -10.73 16.75 -6.45
CA TYR A 189 -11.32 17.52 -7.53
C TYR A 189 -10.24 17.89 -8.55
N GLU A 190 -10.45 17.55 -9.82
CA GLU A 190 -9.49 17.78 -10.91
C GLU A 190 -8.07 17.27 -10.60
N GLY A 191 -7.98 16.11 -9.94
CA GLY A 191 -6.71 15.48 -9.52
C GLY A 191 -6.07 16.09 -8.28
N ILE A 192 -6.67 17.14 -7.69
CA ILE A 192 -6.15 17.82 -6.50
C ILE A 192 -6.92 17.37 -5.25
N PRO A 193 -6.26 16.76 -4.24
CA PRO A 193 -6.92 16.40 -3.00
C PRO A 193 -7.29 17.65 -2.19
N VAL A 194 -8.57 17.79 -1.83
CA VAL A 194 -9.07 18.95 -1.08
C VAL A 194 -8.90 18.68 0.41
N LEU A 195 -7.72 19.03 0.94
CA LEU A 195 -7.35 18.81 2.34
C LEU A 195 -8.15 19.65 3.35
N SER A 196 -8.96 20.62 2.94
CA SER A 196 -9.84 21.36 3.85
C SER A 196 -11.09 20.57 4.26
N CYS A 197 -11.46 19.56 3.49
CA CYS A 197 -12.72 18.83 3.61
C CYS A 197 -12.52 17.35 3.93
N TRP A 198 -11.43 17.01 4.64
CA TRP A 198 -11.19 15.64 5.09
C TRP A 198 -12.03 15.32 6.33
N GLY A 199 -12.41 14.06 6.47
CA GLY A 199 -13.03 13.54 7.69
C GLY A 199 -12.46 12.18 8.03
N ALA A 200 -12.00 11.99 9.27
CA ALA A 200 -11.56 10.69 9.75
C ALA A 200 -12.41 10.27 10.93
N LEU A 201 -12.79 8.99 10.96
CA LEU A 201 -13.44 8.36 12.10
C LEU A 201 -12.55 7.22 12.61
N PRO A 202 -12.36 7.07 13.93
CA PRO A 202 -11.66 5.92 14.52
C PRO A 202 -12.53 4.64 14.49
N LEU A 203 -13.34 4.50 13.45
CA LEU A 203 -14.17 3.35 13.14
C LEU A 203 -13.52 2.67 11.95
N GLY A 204 -13.00 1.47 12.15
CA GLY A 204 -12.38 0.66 11.11
C GLY A 204 -12.34 -0.79 11.53
N GLY A 205 -11.43 -1.56 10.95
CA GLY A 205 -11.25 -2.97 11.30
C GLY A 205 -11.06 -3.20 12.81
N LYS A 206 -10.32 -2.35 13.51
CA LYS A 206 -10.07 -2.45 14.96
C LYS A 206 -11.35 -2.37 15.79
N ALA A 207 -12.28 -1.51 15.42
CA ALA A 207 -13.56 -1.35 16.12
C ALA A 207 -14.41 -2.61 15.97
N ILE A 208 -14.46 -3.18 14.76
CA ILE A 208 -15.18 -4.43 14.48
C ILE A 208 -14.57 -5.59 15.28
N HIS A 209 -13.24 -5.71 15.33
CA HIS A 209 -12.58 -6.75 16.12
C HIS A 209 -12.93 -6.65 17.61
N LYS A 210 -12.94 -5.42 18.16
CA LYS A 210 -13.29 -5.18 19.57
C LYS A 210 -14.75 -5.52 19.87
N GLU A 211 -15.65 -5.14 18.97
CA GLU A 211 -17.08 -5.44 19.11
C GLU A 211 -17.34 -6.95 19.04
N LEU A 212 -16.69 -7.64 18.11
CA LEU A 212 -16.79 -9.08 17.97
C LEU A 212 -16.25 -9.80 19.22
N GLU A 213 -15.10 -9.36 19.74
CA GLU A 213 -14.55 -9.88 21.00
C GLU A 213 -15.52 -9.69 22.18
N TYR A 214 -16.13 -8.50 22.28
CA TYR A 214 -17.12 -8.20 23.31
C TYR A 214 -18.35 -9.11 23.22
N GLN A 215 -18.95 -9.25 22.03
CA GLN A 215 -20.13 -10.08 21.82
C GLN A 215 -19.86 -11.57 22.02
N LEU A 216 -18.69 -12.06 21.58
CA LEU A 216 -18.29 -13.44 21.82
C LEU A 216 -18.12 -13.71 23.32
N LEU A 217 -17.55 -12.77 24.08
CA LEU A 217 -17.37 -12.94 25.52
C LEU A 217 -18.73 -12.97 26.23
N GLU A 218 -19.64 -12.07 25.87
CA GLU A 218 -20.97 -11.96 26.46
C GLU A 218 -21.85 -13.19 26.19
N GLN A 219 -21.77 -13.75 24.98
CA GLN A 219 -22.57 -14.91 24.56
C GLN A 219 -21.84 -16.25 24.75
N SER A 220 -20.60 -16.24 25.25
CA SER A 220 -19.83 -17.47 25.46
C SER A 220 -20.45 -18.32 26.57
N THR A 221 -21.17 -19.37 26.18
CA THR A 221 -21.52 -20.48 27.06
C THR A 221 -20.36 -21.46 27.05
N VAL A 222 -19.58 -21.47 28.13
CA VAL A 222 -18.59 -22.53 28.34
C VAL A 222 -19.38 -23.80 28.62
N ALA A 223 -19.43 -24.71 27.64
CA ALA A 223 -19.90 -26.05 27.89
C ALA A 223 -19.02 -26.64 29.01
N PRO A 224 -19.59 -27.03 30.17
CA PRO A 224 -18.78 -27.64 31.21
C PRO A 224 -18.13 -28.89 30.62
N VAL A 225 -16.80 -28.93 30.65
CA VAL A 225 -16.04 -30.11 30.25
C VAL A 225 -16.47 -31.24 31.16
N SER A 226 -17.26 -32.18 30.65
CA SER A 226 -17.56 -33.42 31.33
C SER A 226 -16.25 -34.17 31.49
N THR A 227 -15.68 -34.12 32.68
CA THR A 227 -14.64 -35.06 33.15
C THR A 227 -15.20 -36.47 32.99
N VAL A 228 -14.67 -37.20 32.01
CA VAL A 228 -14.77 -38.65 31.89
C VAL A 228 -13.43 -39.23 32.32
#